data_AF-A0A117L2I4-F1
#
_entry.id   AF-A0A117L2I4-F1
#
_cell.length_a   1.000
_cell.length_b   1.000
_cell.length_c   1.000
_cell.angle_alpha   90.00
_cell.angle_beta   90.00
_cell.angle_gamma   90.00
#
_symmetry.space_group_name_H-M   'P 1'
#
loop_
_entity.id
_entity.type
_entity.pdbx_description
1 polymer ?
#
loop_
_entity_poly.entity_id
_entity_poly.type
_entity_poly.pdbx_seq_one_letter_code
_entity_poly.pdbx_strand_id
1 'polypeptide(L)'
;MDGTVKHFNSCPIRRYKFMPHEWENPQLVSEGTERPHASFIPYLNPFSGEWEYPEEFISLSGNWRFLFAKNPFEVPEDFFSENFDDSNWDEIEVPSNWE
;
A
#
# COMPACT_ATOMS: atom_id res chain seq x y z
N MET A 1 22.63 43.42 46.26
CA MET A 1 21.80 44.36 45.48
C MET A 1 22.23 44.20 44.03
N ASP A 2 22.00 43.02 43.47
CA ASP A 2 20.74 42.55 42.86
C ASP A 2 20.82 42.79 41.36
N GLY A 3 21.18 41.70 40.66
CA GLY A 3 21.30 41.65 39.23
C GLY A 3 19.96 41.25 38.62
N THR A 4 19.54 41.94 37.58
CA THR A 4 18.39 41.52 36.80
C THR A 4 18.73 41.59 35.31
N VAL A 5 19.32 40.50 34.81
CA VAL A 5 19.32 40.22 33.37
C VAL A 5 17.89 39.79 33.03
N LYS A 6 17.17 40.64 32.29
CA LYS A 6 15.83 40.31 31.79
C LYS A 6 15.94 39.14 30.81
N HIS A 7 15.38 38.00 31.19
CA HIS A 7 15.15 36.86 30.32
C HIS A 7 14.28 37.28 29.14
N PHE A 8 14.84 37.27 27.93
CA PHE A 8 14.02 37.23 26.71
C PHE A 8 13.62 35.77 26.46
N ASN A 9 12.43 35.43 26.93
CA ASN A 9 11.71 34.25 26.47
C ASN A 9 11.22 34.49 25.04
N SER A 10 11.82 33.84 24.05
CA SER A 10 11.08 33.42 22.85
C SER A 10 11.85 32.38 22.04
N CYS A 11 11.56 31.11 22.27
CA CYS A 11 11.65 30.11 21.21
C CYS A 11 10.40 29.24 21.26
N PRO A 12 9.43 29.41 20.36
CA PRO A 12 8.56 28.33 19.98
C PRO A 12 9.27 27.57 18.85
N ILE A 13 9.84 26.44 19.25
CA ILE A 13 10.26 25.34 18.39
C ILE A 13 9.16 25.13 17.34
N ARG A 14 9.52 25.15 16.04
CA ARG A 14 8.62 24.74 14.96
C ARG A 14 8.07 23.36 15.33
N ARG A 15 6.77 23.29 15.63
CA ARG A 15 6.02 22.04 15.77
C ARG A 15 6.20 21.27 14.46
N TYR A 16 7.05 20.25 14.44
CA TYR A 16 7.00 19.26 13.39
C TYR A 16 5.64 18.59 13.53
N LYS A 17 4.75 18.81 12.57
CA LYS A 17 3.44 18.16 12.55
C LYS A 17 3.72 16.67 12.37
N PHE A 18 3.59 15.90 13.44
CA PHE A 18 3.56 14.45 13.36
C PHE A 18 2.40 14.08 12.43
N MET A 19 2.72 13.62 11.22
CA MET A 19 1.72 13.09 10.31
C MET A 19 1.57 11.60 10.64
N PRO A 20 0.36 11.12 10.95
CA PRO A 20 0.13 9.70 11.20
C PRO A 20 0.44 8.87 9.96
N HIS A 21 0.66 7.57 10.13
CA HIS A 21 0.76 6.65 9.00
C HIS A 21 -0.53 6.72 8.16
N GLU A 22 -0.43 6.51 6.85
CA GLU A 22 -1.57 6.59 5.93
C GLU A 22 -2.69 5.63 6.34
N TRP A 23 -2.32 4.42 6.76
CA TRP A 23 -3.24 3.38 7.25
C TRP A 23 -3.83 3.65 8.65
N GLU A 24 -3.44 4.74 9.32
CA GLU A 24 -4.03 5.22 10.58
C GLU A 24 -4.88 6.50 10.37
N ASN A 25 -4.96 7.03 9.14
CA ASN A 25 -5.61 8.30 8.85
C ASN A 25 -6.97 8.09 8.12
N PRO A 26 -8.11 8.19 8.82
CA PRO A 26 -9.43 7.95 8.21
C PRO A 26 -9.87 9.02 7.21
N GLN A 27 -9.15 10.15 7.11
CA GLN A 27 -9.43 11.18 6.10
C GLN A 27 -8.74 10.90 4.76
N LEU A 28 -7.76 9.98 4.73
CA LEU A 28 -7.06 9.57 3.52
C LEU A 28 -7.60 8.20 3.11
N VAL A 29 -8.44 8.17 2.07
CA VAL A 29 -9.09 6.94 1.60
C VAL A 29 -8.36 6.26 0.45
N SER A 30 -7.63 7.04 -0.36
CA SER A 30 -6.77 6.55 -1.44
C SER A 30 -5.82 7.64 -1.92
N GLU A 31 -4.76 7.23 -2.62
CA GLU A 31 -3.87 8.09 -3.39
C GLU A 31 -3.54 7.38 -4.71
N GLY A 32 -3.41 8.12 -5.82
CA GLY A 32 -3.03 7.56 -7.13
C GLY A 32 -4.07 6.67 -7.83
N THR A 33 -5.28 6.50 -7.29
CA THR A 33 -6.34 5.69 -7.90
C THR A 33 -7.09 6.44 -9.01
N GLU A 34 -7.43 5.75 -10.09
CA GLU A 34 -8.32 6.26 -11.14
C GLU A 34 -9.75 6.50 -10.64
N ARG A 35 -10.51 7.31 -11.38
CA ARG A 35 -11.91 7.62 -11.01
C ARG A 35 -12.81 6.39 -11.17
N PRO A 36 -13.79 6.20 -10.26
CA PRO A 36 -14.78 5.13 -10.40
C PRO A 36 -15.51 5.16 -11.75
N HIS A 37 -15.70 3.99 -12.34
CA HIS A 37 -16.45 3.79 -13.58
C HIS A 37 -17.24 2.48 -13.55
N ALA A 38 -18.14 2.28 -14.52
CA ALA A 38 -18.91 1.04 -14.65
C ALA A 38 -18.02 -0.15 -15.03
N SER A 39 -18.38 -1.34 -14.58
CA SER A 39 -17.66 -2.58 -14.92
C SER A 39 -17.88 -2.96 -16.39
N PHE A 40 -16.81 -3.35 -17.07
CA PHE A 40 -16.83 -3.87 -18.44
C PHE A 40 -16.17 -5.24 -18.59
N ILE A 41 -15.25 -5.59 -17.70
CA ILE A 41 -14.48 -6.84 -17.73
C ILE A 41 -14.75 -7.59 -16.42
N PRO A 42 -15.09 -8.90 -16.47
CA PRO A 42 -15.47 -9.67 -17.66
C PRO A 42 -16.89 -9.30 -18.16
N TYR A 43 -17.18 -9.60 -19.42
CA TYR A 43 -18.53 -9.43 -19.99
C TYR A 43 -19.24 -10.78 -20.12
N LEU A 44 -20.50 -10.87 -19.67
CA LEU A 44 -21.32 -12.06 -19.84
C LEU A 44 -22.16 -11.94 -21.12
N ASN A 45 -21.89 -12.80 -22.10
CA ASN A 45 -22.67 -12.82 -23.33
C ASN A 45 -24.06 -13.43 -23.07
N PRO A 46 -25.16 -12.69 -23.31
CA PRO A 46 -26.51 -13.17 -22.99
C PRO A 46 -27.03 -14.26 -23.94
N PHE A 47 -26.40 -14.45 -25.10
CA PHE A 47 -26.82 -15.46 -26.09
C PHE A 47 -26.11 -16.79 -25.90
N SER A 48 -24.81 -16.78 -25.60
CA SER A 48 -24.03 -18.00 -25.34
C SER A 48 -23.96 -18.37 -23.85
N GLY A 49 -24.08 -17.39 -22.95
CA GLY A 49 -23.84 -17.56 -21.52
C GLY A 49 -22.35 -17.64 -21.15
N GLU A 50 -21.45 -17.27 -22.06
CA GLU A 50 -20.00 -17.35 -21.86
C GLU A 50 -19.40 -16.01 -21.42
N TRP A 51 -18.28 -16.06 -20.71
CA TRP A 51 -17.51 -14.88 -20.29
C TRP A 51 -16.49 -14.48 -21.34
N GLU A 52 -16.47 -13.20 -21.71
CA GLU A 52 -15.58 -12.63 -22.71
C GLU A 52 -14.58 -11.65 -22.08
N TYR A 53 -13.36 -11.64 -22.62
CA TYR A 53 -12.24 -10.79 -22.22
C TYR A 53 -11.68 -10.03 -23.44
N PRO A 54 -11.09 -8.84 -23.25
CA PRO A 54 -10.41 -8.12 -24.34
C PRO A 54 -9.22 -8.90 -24.90
N GLU A 55 -8.83 -8.61 -26.14
CA GLU A 55 -7.64 -9.22 -26.76
C GLU A 55 -6.35 -8.82 -26.02
N GLU A 56 -6.24 -7.56 -25.60
CA GLU A 56 -5.10 -7.03 -24.83
C GLU A 56 -5.29 -7.26 -23.32
N PHE A 57 -5.52 -8.51 -22.92
CA PHE A 57 -5.72 -8.91 -21.52
C PHE A 57 -4.65 -9.91 -21.06
N ILE A 58 -4.06 -9.66 -19.88
CA ILE A 58 -3.12 -10.57 -19.22
C ILE A 58 -3.63 -10.84 -17.82
N SER A 59 -3.92 -12.11 -17.53
CA SER A 59 -4.25 -12.57 -16.17
C SER A 59 -2.98 -12.61 -15.32
N LEU A 60 -3.05 -12.06 -14.10
CA LEU A 60 -1.99 -12.17 -13.09
C LEU A 60 -2.32 -13.18 -11.98
N SER A 61 -3.44 -13.91 -12.10
CA SER A 61 -3.75 -15.03 -11.21
C SER A 61 -2.73 -16.16 -11.42
N GLY A 62 -2.33 -16.82 -10.35
CA GLY A 62 -1.30 -17.87 -10.35
C GLY A 62 -0.41 -17.81 -9.12
N ASN A 63 0.82 -18.33 -9.23
CA ASN A 63 1.77 -18.35 -8.13
C ASN A 63 2.52 -17.03 -7.98
N TRP A 64 2.57 -16.51 -6.76
CA TRP A 64 3.31 -15.30 -6.38
C TRP A 64 4.29 -15.62 -5.26
N ARG A 65 5.48 -15.02 -5.31
CA ARG A 65 6.42 -15.05 -4.17
C ARG A 65 5.81 -14.30 -3.00
N PHE A 66 5.77 -14.93 -1.83
CA PHE A 66 5.06 -14.42 -0.66
C PHE A 66 5.85 -14.59 0.63
N LEU A 67 5.82 -13.54 1.47
CA LEU A 67 6.43 -13.53 2.79
C LEU A 67 5.42 -13.01 3.81
N PHE A 68 5.19 -13.80 4.86
CA PHE A 68 4.36 -13.41 6.00
C PHE A 68 5.22 -12.81 7.12
N ALA A 69 4.85 -11.61 7.59
CA ALA A 69 5.46 -10.95 8.73
C ALA A 69 4.39 -10.65 9.80
N LYS A 70 4.77 -10.70 11.09
CA LYS A 70 3.81 -10.50 12.20
C LYS A 70 3.35 -9.05 12.35
N ASN A 71 4.16 -8.10 11.87
CA ASN A 71 3.86 -6.69 11.86
C ASN A 71 4.66 -5.99 10.74
N PRO A 72 4.28 -4.75 10.34
CA PRO A 72 4.92 -4.04 9.24
C PRO A 72 6.40 -3.69 9.46
N PHE A 73 6.89 -3.71 10.70
CA PHE A 73 8.29 -3.38 11.03
C PHE A 73 9.22 -4.61 10.95
N GLU A 74 8.68 -5.81 10.77
CA GLU A 74 9.43 -7.06 10.62
C GLU A 74 9.67 -7.44 9.14
N VAL A 75 9.21 -6.62 8.18
CA VAL A 75 9.49 -6.82 6.75
C VAL A 75 10.96 -6.50 6.44
N PRO A 76 11.64 -7.24 5.54
CA PRO A 76 12.99 -6.90 5.10
C PRO A 76 13.06 -5.49 4.50
N GLU A 77 14.13 -4.74 4.76
CA GLU A 77 14.36 -3.47 4.08
C GLU A 77 14.52 -3.68 2.56
N ASP A 78 14.10 -2.70 1.76
CA ASP A 78 14.22 -2.68 0.29
C ASP A 78 13.55 -3.85 -0.47
N PHE A 79 12.59 -4.57 0.14
CA PHE A 79 11.89 -5.71 -0.49
C PHE A 79 11.17 -5.41 -1.82
N PHE A 80 10.87 -4.13 -2.09
CA PHE A 80 10.20 -3.68 -3.31
C PHE A 80 11.16 -3.36 -4.46
N SER A 81 12.47 -3.41 -4.22
CA SER A 81 13.51 -3.11 -5.22
C SER A 81 13.63 -4.24 -6.24
N GLU A 82 13.84 -3.89 -7.51
CA GLU A 82 14.07 -4.88 -8.59
C GLU A 82 15.30 -5.78 -8.34
N ASN A 83 16.24 -5.32 -7.51
CA ASN A 83 17.47 -6.05 -7.20
C ASN A 83 17.38 -6.86 -5.90
N PHE A 84 16.22 -6.88 -5.23
CA PHE A 84 16.03 -7.70 -4.03
C PHE A 84 15.95 -9.19 -4.41
N ASP A 85 16.60 -10.05 -3.63
CA ASP A 85 16.58 -11.50 -3.85
C ASP A 85 15.47 -12.15 -3.02
N ASP A 86 14.40 -12.57 -3.69
CA ASP A 86 13.24 -13.25 -3.12
C ASP A 86 13.26 -14.78 -3.34
N SER A 87 14.39 -15.34 -3.79
CA SER A 87 14.49 -16.76 -4.18
C SER A 87 14.16 -17.76 -3.07
N ASN A 88 14.31 -17.35 -1.80
CA ASN A 88 13.99 -18.16 -0.62
C ASN A 88 12.56 -17.95 -0.09
N TRP A 89 11.75 -17.10 -0.73
CA TRP A 89 10.35 -16.91 -0.34
C TRP A 89 9.49 -18.07 -0.82
N ASP A 90 8.46 -18.39 -0.05
CA ASP A 90 7.45 -19.35 -0.43
C ASP A 90 6.61 -18.83 -1.63
N GLU A 91 5.86 -19.71 -2.27
CA GLU A 91 4.88 -19.34 -3.30
C GLU A 91 3.45 -19.50 -2.75
N ILE A 92 2.56 -18.56 -3.07
CA ILE A 92 1.13 -18.61 -2.78
C ILE A 92 0.31 -18.50 -4.09
N GLU A 93 -0.78 -19.26 -4.18
CA GLU A 93 -1.72 -19.18 -5.31
C GLU A 93 -2.69 -18.00 -5.12
N VAL A 94 -2.81 -17.13 -6.12
CA VAL A 94 -3.67 -15.93 -6.11
C VAL A 94 -4.80 -16.08 -7.14
N PRO A 95 -6.07 -15.82 -6.79
CA PRO A 95 -6.56 -15.26 -5.52
C PRO A 95 -6.82 -16.31 -4.42
N SER A 96 -6.39 -16.03 -3.19
CA SER A 96 -6.65 -16.85 -1.99
C SER A 96 -6.64 -16.01 -0.71
N ASN A 97 -7.11 -16.59 0.41
CA ASN A 97 -6.82 -16.11 1.76
C ASN A 97 -5.62 -16.90 2.31
N TRP A 98 -4.80 -16.30 3.16
CA TRP A 98 -3.53 -16.88 3.59
C TRP A 98 -3.62 -17.83 4.80
N GLU A 99 -4.75 -17.87 5.52
CA GLU A 99 -4.97 -18.71 6.71
C GLU A 99 -5.12 -20.21 6.41
#